data_AF-A0A6G2DGY2-F1
#
_entry.id   AF-A0A6G2DGY2-F1
#
_cell.length_a   1.000
_cell.length_b   1.000
_cell.length_c   1.000
_cell.angle_alpha   90.00
_cell.angle_beta   90.00
_cell.angle_gamma   90.00
#
_symmetry.space_group_name_H-M   'P 1'
#
loop_
_entity.id
_entity.type
_entity.pdbx_description
1 polymer ?
#
loop_
_entity_poly.entity_id
_entity_poly.type
_entity_poly.pdbx_seq_one_letter_code
_entity_poly.pdbx_strand_id
1 'polypeptide(L)'
;LLATSIANLLLINPADKIYINSQLLNYQPFTHEVRDKIQDQLHFVPFTRNIEIEILPYNKHRGSIGACALAIVAFFIEHSNVL
;
A
#
# COMPACT_ATOMS: atom_id res chain seq x y z
N LEU A 1 -3.72 11.04 -12.58
CA LEU A 1 -3.35 9.67 -13.00
C LEU A 1 -3.11 8.77 -11.78
N LEU A 2 -2.07 8.98 -10.96
CA LEU A 2 -1.77 8.12 -9.80
C LEU A 2 -2.96 7.94 -8.83
N ALA A 3 -3.55 9.04 -8.35
CA ALA A 3 -4.69 9.00 -7.44
C ALA A 3 -5.87 8.19 -8.01
N THR A 4 -6.13 8.33 -9.31
CA THR A 4 -7.19 7.60 -10.03
C THR A 4 -6.90 6.11 -10.13
N SER A 5 -5.65 5.73 -10.42
CA SER A 5 -5.24 4.33 -10.41
C SER A 5 -5.41 3.70 -9.03
N ILE A 6 -5.07 4.44 -7.96
CA ILE A 6 -5.24 3.98 -6.58
C ILE A 6 -6.73 3.82 -6.23
N ALA A 7 -7.57 4.80 -6.55
CA ALA A 7 -9.00 4.72 -6.31
C ALA A 7 -9.64 3.53 -7.07
N ASN A 8 -9.29 3.34 -8.34
CA ASN A 8 -9.76 2.21 -9.14
C ASN A 8 -9.32 0.86 -8.58
N LEU A 9 -8.09 0.76 -8.06
CA LEU A 9 -7.61 -0.46 -7.41
C LEU A 9 -8.46 -0.79 -6.17
N LEU A 10 -8.76 0.21 -5.35
CA LEU A 10 -9.59 0.06 -4.15
C LEU A 10 -11.05 -0.31 -4.45
N LEU A 11 -11.55 0.10 -5.63
CA LEU A 11 -12.88 -0.30 -6.10
C LEU A 11 -12.95 -1.76 -6.54
N ILE A 12 -11.90 -2.24 -7.22
CA ILE A 12 -11.85 -3.61 -7.77
C ILE A 12 -11.44 -4.61 -6.69
N ASN A 13 -10.54 -4.20 -5.79
CA ASN A 13 -9.97 -5.06 -4.77
C ASN A 13 -10.33 -4.49 -3.38
N PRO A 14 -11.27 -5.12 -2.65
CA PRO A 14 -11.82 -4.56 -1.42
C PRO A 14 -10.85 -4.77 -0.24
N ALA A 15 -9.70 -4.11 -0.29
CA ALA A 15 -8.75 -4.03 0.80
C ALA A 15 -9.26 -3.05 1.86
N ASP A 16 -9.20 -3.43 3.14
CA ASP A 16 -9.56 -2.54 4.24
C ASP A 16 -8.49 -1.46 4.47
N LYS A 17 -7.26 -1.71 3.99
CA LYS A 17 -6.13 -0.81 4.14
C LYS A 17 -5.18 -0.88 2.94
N ILE A 18 -4.69 0.27 2.52
CA ILE A 18 -3.63 0.38 1.51
C ILE A 18 -2.42 1.10 2.09
N TYR A 19 -1.25 0.53 1.83
CA TYR A 19 0.04 1.12 2.17
C TYR A 19 0.71 1.64 0.90
N ILE A 20 1.10 2.91 0.90
CA ILE A 20 1.80 3.52 -0.23
C ILE A 20 3.20 3.89 0.22
N ASN A 21 4.20 3.37 -0.48
CA ASN A 21 5.62 3.64 -0.22
C ASN A 21 6.26 4.20 -1.49
N SER A 22 6.74 5.44 -1.43
CA SER A 22 7.47 6.06 -2.53
C SER A 22 8.38 7.15 -1.99
N GLN A 23 9.58 7.28 -2.57
CA GLN A 23 10.49 8.38 -2.25
C GLN A 23 9.86 9.75 -2.56
N LEU A 24 9.00 9.82 -3.59
CA LEU A 24 8.32 11.07 -3.99
C LEU A 24 7.31 11.53 -2.93
N LEU A 25 6.71 10.60 -2.18
CA LEU A 25 5.74 10.88 -1.13
C LEU A 25 6.41 11.28 0.21
N ASN A 26 7.73 11.48 0.23
CA ASN A 26 8.38 12.21 1.32
C ASN A 26 8.16 13.72 1.23
N TYR A 27 7.82 14.23 0.04
CA TYR A 27 7.53 15.65 -0.14
C TYR A 27 6.10 15.96 0.29
N GLN A 28 5.95 16.58 1.47
CA GLN A 28 4.67 16.77 2.14
C GLN A 28 3.58 17.44 1.27
N PRO A 29 3.85 18.51 0.49
CA PRO A 29 2.82 19.10 -0.36
C PRO A 29 2.25 18.12 -1.38
N PHE A 30 3.10 17.31 -2.00
CA PHE A 30 2.67 16.28 -2.94
C PHE A 30 1.90 15.14 -2.25
N THR A 31 2.33 14.76 -1.05
CA THR A 31 1.65 13.75 -0.23
C THR A 31 0.22 14.15 0.13
N HIS A 32 0.02 15.41 0.55
CA HIS A 32 -1.32 15.94 0.80
C HIS A 32 -2.16 15.96 -0.49
N GLU A 33 -1.60 16.48 -1.60
CA GLU A 33 -2.32 16.53 -2.88
C GLU A 33 -2.78 15.13 -3.34
N VAL A 34 -1.90 14.12 -3.24
CA VAL A 34 -2.23 12.74 -3.61
C VAL A 34 -3.33 12.19 -2.69
N ARG A 35 -3.23 12.40 -1.38
CA ARG A 35 -4.24 11.94 -0.42
C ARG A 35 -5.61 12.56 -0.72
N ASP A 36 -5.66 13.87 -0.89
CA ASP A 36 -6.91 14.61 -1.14
C ASP A 36 -7.56 14.12 -2.44
N LYS A 37 -6.77 13.99 -3.52
CA LYS A 37 -7.29 13.48 -4.81
C LYS A 37 -7.76 12.03 -4.77
N ILE A 38 -7.23 11.20 -3.88
CA ILE A 38 -7.74 9.83 -3.68
C ILE A 38 -9.07 9.91 -2.93
N GLN A 39 -9.12 10.69 -1.85
CA GLN A 39 -10.32 10.88 -1.03
C GLN A 39 -11.49 11.41 -1.87
N ASP A 40 -11.25 12.41 -2.72
CA ASP A 40 -12.25 13.00 -3.62
C ASP A 40 -12.84 11.96 -4.59
N GLN A 41 -11.99 11.06 -5.11
CA GLN A 41 -12.43 10.02 -6.03
C GLN A 41 -13.21 8.90 -5.32
N LEU A 42 -12.86 8.61 -4.06
CA LEU A 42 -13.57 7.64 -3.24
C LEU A 42 -14.88 8.20 -2.67
N HIS A 43 -15.05 9.52 -2.59
CA HIS A 43 -16.24 10.17 -2.02
C HIS A 43 -17.55 9.76 -2.71
N PHE A 44 -17.52 9.54 -4.03
CA PHE A 44 -18.70 9.18 -4.82
C PHE A 44 -19.11 7.71 -4.72
N VAL A 45 -18.30 6.93 -4.02
CA VAL A 45 -18.51 5.49 -3.89
C VAL A 45 -19.25 5.27 -2.58
N PRO A 46 -20.43 4.64 -2.60
CA PRO A 46 -21.17 4.30 -1.39
C PRO A 46 -20.45 3.16 -0.67
N PHE A 47 -19.31 3.45 -0.04
CA PHE A 47 -18.57 2.47 0.72
C PHE A 47 -19.33 2.12 1.99
N THR A 48 -19.60 0.84 2.20
CA THR A 48 -19.96 0.29 3.52
C THR A 48 -18.72 0.06 4.39
N ARG A 49 -17.51 0.40 3.92
CA ARG A 49 -16.23 0.07 4.55
C ARG A 49 -15.32 1.29 4.62
N ASN A 50 -14.79 1.59 5.81
CA ASN A 50 -13.78 2.63 6.00
C ASN A 50 -12.43 2.11 5.47
N ILE A 51 -12.06 2.50 4.26
CA ILE A 51 -10.75 2.16 3.68
C ILE A 51 -9.69 3.08 4.29
N GLU A 52 -8.67 2.51 4.92
CA GLU A 52 -7.56 3.26 5.50
C GLU A 52 -6.42 3.44 4.48
N ILE A 53 -6.01 4.69 4.23
CA ILE A 53 -4.90 5.02 3.33
C ILE A 53 -3.71 5.49 4.15
N GLU A 54 -2.67 4.65 4.22
CA GLU A 54 -1.44 4.96 4.94
C GLU A 54 -0.28 5.21 3.97
N ILE A 55 0.31 6.39 4.05
CA ILE A 55 1.54 6.75 3.32
C ILE A 55 2.71 6.53 4.27
N LEU A 56 3.56 5.58 3.93
CA LEU A 56 4.67 5.15 4.78
C LEU A 56 5.90 6.03 4.58
N PRO A 57 6.72 6.27 5.62
CA PRO A 57 8.03 6.86 5.45
C PRO A 57 8.87 6.03 4.47
N TYR A 58 9.51 6.71 3.53
CA TYR A 58 10.36 6.04 2.56
C TYR A 58 11.51 5.31 3.26
N ASN A 59 11.66 4.04 2.92
CA ASN A 59 12.78 3.23 3.35
C ASN A 59 13.32 2.46 2.14
N LYS A 60 14.54 2.80 1.71
CA LYS A 60 15.23 2.16 0.57
C LYS A 60 15.44 0.65 0.74
N HIS A 61 15.42 0.14 1.97
CA HIS A 61 15.60 -1.27 2.29
C HIS A 61 14.28 -2.04 2.43
N ARG A 62 13.11 -1.40 2.31
CA ARG A 62 11.82 -2.07 2.54
C ARG A 62 11.62 -3.28 1.62
N GLY A 63 12.03 -3.20 0.36
CA GLY A 63 11.98 -4.31 -0.58
C GLY A 63 12.88 -5.48 -0.14
N SER A 64 14.12 -5.18 0.26
CA SER A 64 15.06 -6.20 0.76
C SER A 64 14.56 -6.87 2.05
N ILE A 65 13.98 -6.11 2.97
CA ILE A 65 13.39 -6.64 4.21
C ILE A 65 12.23 -7.58 3.88
N GLY A 66 11.35 -7.18 2.96
CA GLY A 66 10.24 -8.02 2.50
C GLY A 66 10.72 -9.31 1.82
N ALA A 67 11.76 -9.23 1.00
CA ALA A 67 12.36 -10.40 0.37
C ALA A 67 12.97 -11.37 1.39
N CYS A 68 13.69 -10.87 2.41
CA CYS A 68 14.20 -11.70 3.49
C CYS A 68 13.07 -12.37 4.28
N ALA A 69 12.01 -11.62 4.62
CA ALA A 69 10.84 -12.18 5.31
C ALA A 69 10.18 -13.29 4.49
N LEU A 70 10.01 -13.07 3.18
CA LEU A 70 9.46 -14.08 2.27
C LEU A 70 10.34 -15.33 2.19
N ALA A 71 11.67 -15.17 2.14
CA ALA A 71 12.60 -16.31 2.15
C ALA A 71 12.51 -17.13 3.45
N ILE A 72 12.37 -16.46 4.60
CA ILE A 72 12.19 -17.14 5.89
C ILE A 72 10.88 -17.96 5.88
N VAL A 73 9.78 -17.35 5.45
CA VAL A 73 8.48 -18.03 5.35
C VAL A 73 8.59 -19.25 4.44
N ALA A 74 9.12 -19.08 3.23
CA ALA A 74 9.21 -20.14 2.24
C ALA A 74 10.10 -21.29 2.70
N PHE A 75 11.34 -21.02 3.13
CA PHE A 75 12.33 -22.08 3.37
C PHE A 75 12.31 -22.64 4.79
N PHE A 76 11.91 -21.85 5.79
CA PHE A 76 12.05 -22.24 7.20
C PHE A 76 10.71 -22.45 7.91
N ILE A 77 9.61 -21.89 7.41
CA ILE A 77 8.29 -22.05 8.02
C ILE A 77 7.48 -23.08 7.22
N GLU A 78 7.22 -22.83 5.94
CA GLU A 78 6.35 -23.66 5.11
C GLU A 78 7.01 -24.97 4.66
N HIS A 79 8.33 -24.97 4.43
CA HIS A 79 9.10 -26.17 4.02
C HIS A 79 10.04 -26.68 5.12
N SER A 80 9.65 -26.52 6.38
CA SER A 80 10.44 -26.84 7.58
C SER A 80 10.91 -28.31 7.73
N ASN A 81 10.44 -29.23 6.90
CA ASN A 81 10.71 -30.68 7.01
C ASN A 81 11.67 -31.27 5.95
N VAL A 82 12.45 -30.45 5.23
CA VAL A 82 13.38 -30.93 4.17
C VAL A 82 14.87 -30.75 4.54
N LEU A 83 15.20 -30.72 5.83
CA LEU A 83 16.59 -30.79 6.31
C LEU A 83 16.91 -32.16 6.89
#